data_AF-A0A2M9Q7Q2-F1
#
_entry.id   AF-A0A2M9Q7Q2-F1
#
_cell.length_a   1.000
_cell.length_b   1.000
_cell.length_c   1.000
_cell.angle_alpha   90.00
_cell.angle_beta   90.00
_cell.angle_gamma   90.00
#
_symmetry.space_group_name_H-M   'P 1'
#
loop_
_entity.id
_entity.type
_entity.pdbx_description
1 polymer ?
#
loop_
_entity_poly.entity_id
_entity_poly.type
_entity_poly.pdbx_seq_one_letter_code
_entity_poly.pdbx_strand_id
1 'polypeptide(L)'
;VAGTKYRGEFEDRLKKVMDEIRQAGNVILFIDELHTLIGAGGAEGAIDASNILKPSLARGELQCIGATTLDEYRKYIEKDAALERRFQPIQVDEPTVEEAIQIIQGLRDRYEAHHRVKITDEAIEAAAKMSDRYISDRFLPDKAIDLIDEAGSKVRLRSFAVPPNLKALEDKLENVRSEKNAAVSGQEFEKAASLRDTEQKLKDEIETTRKNWKEEQGKAESKVTV
;
A
#
# COMPACT_ATOMS: atom_id res chain seq x y z
N VAL A 1 -20.30 -16.20 -17.29
CA VAL A 1 -19.64 -17.49 -17.59
C VAL A 1 -19.87 -17.76 -19.07
N ALA A 2 -18.93 -17.95 -19.99
CA ALA A 2 -17.46 -17.96 -20.03
C ALA A 2 -17.11 -17.96 -21.55
N GLY A 3 -16.00 -17.36 -21.98
CA GLY A 3 -15.51 -17.57 -23.36
C GLY A 3 -15.05 -16.31 -24.08
N THR A 4 -13.81 -15.95 -23.83
CA THR A 4 -13.03 -15.00 -24.62
C THR A 4 -11.82 -15.80 -25.13
N LYS A 5 -11.68 -15.97 -26.44
CA LYS A 5 -10.90 -15.08 -27.33
C LYS A 5 -9.37 -15.00 -27.08
N TYR A 6 -8.82 -15.50 -25.97
CA TYR A 6 -7.63 -14.85 -25.37
C TYR A 6 -6.20 -15.40 -25.63
N ARG A 7 -5.98 -16.53 -26.31
CA ARG A 7 -4.59 -16.99 -26.56
C ARG A 7 -3.96 -16.38 -27.81
N GLY A 8 -4.65 -16.46 -28.95
CA GLY A 8 -4.14 -15.92 -30.22
C GLY A 8 -3.97 -14.41 -30.21
N GLU A 9 -4.93 -13.67 -29.61
CA GLU A 9 -4.83 -12.21 -29.48
C GLU A 9 -3.62 -11.77 -28.63
N PHE A 10 -3.25 -12.55 -27.60
CA PHE A 10 -2.06 -12.28 -26.80
C PHE A 10 -0.78 -12.55 -27.60
N GLU A 11 -0.69 -13.72 -28.26
CA GLU A 11 0.45 -14.04 -29.11
C GLU A 11 0.65 -13.02 -30.23
N ASP A 12 -0.43 -12.54 -30.85
CA ASP A 12 -0.39 -11.51 -31.89
C ASP A 12 0.04 -10.15 -31.34
N ARG A 13 -0.39 -9.77 -30.14
CA ARG A 13 0.12 -8.56 -29.46
C ARG A 13 1.61 -8.69 -29.16
N LEU A 14 2.04 -9.84 -28.66
CA LEU A 14 3.44 -10.09 -28.32
C LEU A 14 4.32 -10.05 -29.58
N LYS A 15 3.87 -10.63 -30.69
CA LYS A 15 4.54 -10.50 -32.00
C LYS A 15 4.68 -9.06 -32.46
N LYS A 16 3.62 -8.25 -32.35
CA LYS A 16 3.67 -6.81 -32.72
C LYS A 16 4.71 -6.06 -31.90
N VAL A 17 4.71 -6.26 -30.58
CA VAL A 17 5.71 -5.66 -29.67
C VAL A 17 7.13 -6.11 -30.07
N MET A 18 7.33 -7.40 -30.38
CA MET A 18 8.62 -7.91 -30.81
C MET A 18 9.09 -7.32 -32.15
N ASP A 19 8.18 -7.11 -33.10
CA ASP A 19 8.50 -6.49 -34.38
C ASP A 19 8.87 -5.00 -34.22
N GLU A 20 8.19 -4.27 -33.33
CA GLU A 20 8.56 -2.90 -32.97
C GLU A 20 9.94 -2.82 -32.31
N ILE A 21 10.25 -3.73 -31.38
CA ILE A 21 11.56 -3.81 -30.73
C ILE A 21 12.67 -4.09 -31.75
N ARG A 22 12.44 -5.02 -32.68
CA ARG A 22 13.38 -5.34 -33.76
C ARG A 22 13.67 -4.14 -34.66
N GLN A 23 12.64 -3.37 -35.01
CA GLN A 23 12.78 -2.18 -35.86
C GLN A 23 13.55 -1.05 -35.16
N ALA A 24 13.37 -0.90 -33.84
CA ALA A 24 14.08 0.11 -33.07
C ALA A 24 15.59 -0.21 -32.91
N GLY A 25 15.92 -1.47 -32.57
CA GLY A 25 17.31 -1.97 -32.51
C GLY A 25 18.16 -1.44 -31.34
N ASN A 26 17.66 -0.49 -30.54
CA ASN A 26 18.36 0.13 -29.41
C ASN A 26 17.51 0.14 -28.13
N VAL A 27 16.77 -0.94 -27.87
CA VAL A 27 15.83 -1.06 -26.74
C VAL A 27 16.27 -2.18 -25.82
N ILE A 28 16.27 -1.91 -24.51
CA ILE A 28 16.39 -2.92 -23.46
C ILE A 28 15.01 -3.07 -22.82
N LEU A 29 14.43 -4.26 -22.91
CA LEU A 29 13.12 -4.57 -22.35
C LEU A 29 13.25 -5.06 -20.91
N PHE A 30 12.54 -4.44 -19.96
CA PHE A 30 12.40 -5.02 -18.62
C PHE A 30 11.16 -5.90 -18.57
N ILE A 31 11.32 -7.13 -18.06
CA ILE A 31 10.23 -8.10 -17.87
C ILE A 31 10.23 -8.50 -16.41
N ASP A 32 9.24 -8.02 -15.67
CA ASP A 32 8.99 -8.54 -14.33
C ASP A 32 8.36 -9.94 -14.42
N GLU A 33 8.64 -10.78 -13.44
CA GLU A 33 8.18 -12.16 -13.38
C GLU A 33 8.41 -12.94 -14.69
N LEU A 34 9.63 -12.89 -15.22
CA LEU A 34 10.00 -13.45 -16.54
C LEU A 34 9.54 -14.91 -16.75
N HIS A 35 9.52 -15.71 -15.68
CA HIS A 35 9.08 -17.09 -15.70
C HIS A 35 7.62 -17.28 -16.15
N THR A 36 6.77 -16.27 -15.99
CA THR A 36 5.36 -16.29 -16.43
C THR A 36 5.25 -16.44 -17.95
N LEU A 37 6.19 -15.84 -18.69
CA LEU A 37 6.26 -15.94 -20.15
C LEU A 37 6.93 -17.23 -20.64
N ILE A 38 7.72 -17.88 -19.78
CA ILE A 38 8.67 -18.95 -20.16
C ILE A 38 8.22 -20.35 -19.70
N GLY A 39 7.31 -20.49 -18.74
CA GLY A 39 7.04 -21.82 -18.21
C GLY A 39 5.85 -22.02 -17.28
N ALA A 40 4.93 -21.05 -17.15
CA ALA A 40 3.76 -21.23 -16.29
C ALA A 40 2.71 -22.27 -16.80
N GLY A 41 3.01 -23.03 -17.85
CA GLY A 41 2.13 -24.02 -18.51
C GLY A 41 1.68 -25.24 -17.67
N GLY A 42 1.76 -25.18 -16.34
CA GLY A 42 1.23 -26.20 -15.43
C GLY A 42 -0.20 -25.96 -14.95
N ALA A 43 -0.72 -24.73 -15.08
CA ALA A 43 -2.11 -24.41 -14.77
C ALA A 43 -2.89 -24.20 -16.07
N GLU A 44 -4.11 -24.78 -16.16
CA GLU A 44 -5.03 -24.59 -17.28
C GLU A 44 -5.25 -23.10 -17.56
N GLY A 45 -4.56 -22.54 -18.56
CA GLY A 45 -4.73 -21.16 -19.01
C GLY A 45 -3.45 -20.31 -19.11
N ALA A 46 -2.30 -20.79 -18.64
CA ALA A 46 -1.05 -20.04 -18.80
C ALA A 46 -0.55 -20.06 -20.25
N ILE A 47 -0.19 -18.89 -20.78
CA ILE A 47 0.26 -18.71 -22.16
C ILE A 47 1.77 -18.95 -22.23
N ASP A 48 2.20 -19.94 -23.00
CA ASP A 48 3.62 -20.20 -23.26
C ASP A 48 4.12 -19.32 -24.42
N ALA A 49 4.78 -18.22 -24.08
CA ALA A 49 5.40 -17.31 -25.05
C ALA A 49 6.85 -17.71 -25.38
N SER A 50 7.37 -18.80 -24.81
CA SER A 50 8.77 -19.20 -24.95
C SER A 50 9.17 -19.42 -26.42
N ASN A 51 8.25 -19.95 -27.25
CA ASN A 51 8.48 -20.18 -28.68
C ASN A 51 8.65 -18.88 -29.49
N ILE A 52 8.08 -17.77 -29.03
CA ILE A 52 8.20 -16.45 -29.68
C ILE A 52 9.49 -15.75 -29.23
N LEU A 53 9.83 -15.89 -27.94
CA LEU A 53 10.98 -15.22 -27.32
C LEU A 53 12.31 -15.91 -27.66
N LYS A 54 12.38 -17.25 -27.60
CA LYS A 54 13.62 -18.02 -27.82
C LYS A 54 14.37 -17.66 -29.12
N PRO A 55 13.71 -17.57 -30.30
CA PRO A 55 14.42 -17.21 -31.53
C PRO A 55 15.00 -15.79 -31.48
N SER A 56 14.27 -14.84 -30.88
CA SER A 56 14.66 -13.44 -30.82
C SER A 56 15.79 -13.20 -29.81
N LEU A 57 15.75 -13.91 -28.68
CA LEU A 57 16.87 -13.98 -27.72
C LEU A 57 18.10 -14.64 -28.34
N ALA A 58 17.91 -15.71 -29.12
CA ALA A 58 19.02 -16.43 -29.75
C ALA A 58 19.74 -15.62 -30.82
N ARG A 59 19.00 -14.79 -31.58
CA ARG A 59 19.56 -13.89 -32.59
C ARG A 59 20.11 -12.58 -32.02
N GLY A 60 19.90 -12.32 -30.72
CA GLY A 60 20.29 -11.04 -30.10
C GLY A 60 19.43 -9.85 -30.53
N GLU A 61 18.29 -10.11 -31.16
CA GLU A 61 17.31 -9.09 -31.58
C GLU A 61 16.50 -8.56 -30.39
N LEU A 62 16.38 -9.35 -29.34
CA LEU A 62 15.75 -8.96 -28.08
C LEU A 62 16.81 -8.86 -26.99
N GLN A 63 17.05 -7.64 -26.51
CA GLN A 63 17.80 -7.40 -25.29
C GLN A 63 16.80 -7.18 -24.16
N CYS A 64 16.89 -7.96 -23.09
CA CYS A 64 16.01 -7.80 -21.95
C CYS A 64 16.70 -8.04 -20.60
N ILE A 65 16.11 -7.46 -19.57
CA ILE A 65 16.39 -7.72 -18.16
C ILE A 65 15.13 -8.41 -17.61
N GLY A 66 15.28 -9.64 -17.15
CA GLY A 66 14.19 -10.39 -16.51
C GLY A 66 14.36 -10.39 -15.00
N ALA A 67 13.31 -10.04 -14.27
CA ALA A 67 13.22 -10.29 -12.83
C ALA A 67 12.46 -11.60 -12.57
N THR A 68 12.95 -12.42 -11.65
CA THR A 68 12.32 -13.68 -11.25
C THR A 68 12.89 -14.11 -9.91
N THR A 69 12.18 -14.98 -9.20
CA THR A 69 12.72 -15.60 -7.98
C THR A 69 13.73 -16.70 -8.31
N LEU A 70 14.58 -17.05 -7.33
CA LEU A 70 15.57 -18.13 -7.46
C LEU A 70 14.91 -19.47 -7.82
N ASP A 71 13.75 -19.76 -7.21
CA ASP A 71 13.02 -21.01 -7.40
C ASP A 71 12.44 -21.12 -8.81
N GLU A 72 11.90 -20.02 -9.34
CA GLU A 72 11.37 -19.96 -10.69
C GLU A 72 12.48 -20.02 -11.75
N TYR A 73 13.62 -19.35 -11.50
CA TYR A 73 14.80 -19.46 -12.36
C TYR A 73 15.23 -20.92 -12.50
N ARG A 74 15.41 -21.63 -11.37
CA ARG A 74 15.76 -23.05 -11.32
C ARG A 74 14.73 -23.95 -12.01
N LYS A 75 13.46 -23.60 -11.88
CA LYS A 75 12.35 -24.43 -12.39
C LYS A 75 12.16 -24.28 -13.90
N TYR A 76 12.31 -23.06 -14.44
CA TYR A 76 11.86 -22.72 -15.79
C TYR A 76 12.96 -22.25 -16.74
N ILE A 77 14.03 -21.63 -16.23
CA ILE A 77 15.08 -21.03 -17.07
C ILE A 77 16.32 -21.94 -17.10
N GLU A 78 16.79 -22.38 -15.93
CA GLU A 78 17.99 -23.23 -15.81
C GLU A 78 17.82 -24.61 -16.48
N LYS A 79 16.59 -25.14 -16.50
CA LYS A 79 16.30 -26.42 -17.16
C LYS A 79 16.22 -26.33 -18.68
N ASP A 80 16.11 -25.12 -19.24
CA ASP A 80 15.99 -24.91 -20.68
C ASP A 80 17.31 -24.43 -21.27
N ALA A 81 18.03 -25.35 -21.91
CA ALA A 81 19.35 -25.09 -22.50
C ALA A 81 19.36 -23.95 -23.54
N ALA A 82 18.23 -23.60 -24.15
CA ALA A 82 18.17 -22.48 -25.09
C ALA A 82 18.15 -21.13 -24.38
N LEU A 83 17.55 -21.06 -23.17
CA LEU A 83 17.43 -19.85 -22.38
C LEU A 83 18.62 -19.66 -21.44
N GLU A 84 19.10 -20.74 -20.82
CA GLU A 84 20.28 -20.74 -19.95
C GLU A 84 21.51 -20.15 -20.67
N ARG A 85 21.67 -20.44 -21.97
CA ARG A 85 22.77 -19.90 -22.78
C ARG A 85 22.62 -18.43 -23.18
N ARG A 86 21.48 -17.80 -22.89
CA ARG A 86 21.14 -16.42 -23.31
C ARG A 86 20.94 -15.48 -22.13
N PHE A 87 20.61 -16.01 -20.97
CA PHE A 87 20.56 -15.25 -19.72
C PHE A 87 21.84 -15.41 -18.94
N GLN A 88 22.37 -14.28 -18.46
CA GLN A 88 23.39 -14.27 -17.42
C GLN A 88 22.68 -13.98 -16.09
N PRO A 89 22.65 -14.93 -15.13
CA PRO A 89 22.06 -14.66 -13.82
C PRO A 89 22.95 -13.66 -13.06
N ILE A 90 22.29 -12.68 -12.45
CA ILE A 90 22.88 -11.77 -11.46
C ILE A 90 22.03 -11.92 -10.21
N GLN A 91 22.65 -12.37 -9.12
CA GLN A 91 21.95 -12.49 -7.84
C GLN A 91 21.79 -11.09 -7.24
N VAL A 92 20.55 -10.74 -6.91
CA VAL A 92 20.23 -9.53 -6.16
C VAL A 92 19.98 -9.96 -4.73
N ASP A 93 20.86 -9.53 -3.84
CA ASP A 93 20.75 -9.86 -2.43
C ASP A 93 19.74 -8.94 -1.73
N GLU A 94 19.18 -9.42 -0.62
CA GLU A 94 18.40 -8.58 0.29
C GLU A 94 19.32 -7.45 0.82
N PRO A 95 18.89 -6.17 0.76
CA PRO A 95 19.66 -5.06 1.29
C PRO A 95 19.95 -5.24 2.78
N THR A 96 21.10 -4.76 3.22
CA THR A 96 21.39 -4.63 4.64
C THR A 96 20.40 -3.68 5.32
N VAL A 97 20.25 -3.79 6.64
CA VAL A 97 19.38 -2.89 7.42
C VAL A 97 19.75 -1.42 7.18
N GLU A 98 21.03 -1.11 7.05
CA GLU A 98 21.54 0.24 6.81
C GLU A 98 21.16 0.76 5.40
N GLU A 99 21.28 -0.08 4.37
CA GLU A 99 20.84 0.25 3.01
C GLU A 99 19.32 0.40 2.94
N ALA A 100 18.57 -0.46 3.62
CA ALA A 100 17.11 -0.36 3.69
C ALA A 100 16.66 0.96 4.31
N ILE A 101 17.33 1.42 5.38
CA ILE A 101 17.08 2.74 5.99
C ILE A 101 17.29 3.86 4.95
N GLN A 102 18.37 3.82 4.17
CA GLN A 102 18.64 4.83 3.14
C GLN A 102 17.59 4.82 2.02
N ILE A 103 17.16 3.63 1.59
CA ILE A 103 16.09 3.48 0.58
C ILE A 103 14.80 4.12 1.11
N ILE A 104 14.41 3.81 2.34
CA ILE A 104 13.19 4.35 2.96
C ILE A 104 13.29 5.87 3.13
N GLN A 105 14.45 6.40 3.53
CA GLN A 105 14.69 7.84 3.62
C GLN A 105 14.49 8.52 2.26
N GLY A 106 14.93 7.90 1.16
CA GLY A 106 14.69 8.39 -0.20
C GLY A 106 13.21 8.36 -0.62
N LEU A 107 12.40 7.50 -0.01
CA LEU A 107 10.96 7.41 -0.25
C LEU A 107 10.12 8.27 0.70
N ARG A 108 10.72 8.79 1.79
CA ARG A 108 10.04 9.49 2.89
C ARG A 108 9.07 10.56 2.40
N ASP A 109 9.54 11.48 1.56
CA ASP A 109 8.75 12.63 1.09
C ASP A 109 7.46 12.20 0.38
N ARG A 110 7.50 11.08 -0.37
CA ARG A 110 6.33 10.54 -1.06
C ARG A 110 5.30 9.99 -0.08
N TYR A 111 5.75 9.25 0.93
CA TYR A 111 4.86 8.69 1.96
C TYR A 111 4.30 9.77 2.89
N GLU A 112 5.12 10.76 3.27
CA GLU A 112 4.67 11.92 4.05
C GLU A 112 3.57 12.70 3.30
N ALA A 113 3.76 12.94 2.01
CA ALA A 113 2.77 13.61 1.17
C ALA A 113 1.48 12.79 1.03
N HIS A 114 1.60 11.48 0.81
CA HIS A 114 0.46 10.57 0.67
C HIS A 114 -0.40 10.52 1.95
N HIS A 115 0.24 10.39 3.11
CA HIS A 115 -0.42 10.24 4.40
C HIS A 115 -0.68 11.54 5.14
N ARG A 116 -0.06 12.64 4.71
CA ARG A 116 -0.08 13.94 5.41
C ARG A 116 0.44 13.83 6.84
N VAL A 117 1.53 13.11 7.01
CA VAL A 117 2.22 12.90 8.29
C VAL A 117 3.70 13.20 8.14
N LYS A 118 4.38 13.49 9.24
CA LYS A 118 5.84 13.52 9.31
C LYS A 118 6.35 12.21 9.87
N ILE A 119 7.21 11.51 9.13
CA ILE A 119 7.83 10.27 9.58
C ILE A 119 9.12 10.66 10.28
N THR A 120 9.39 10.16 11.50
CA THR A 120 10.65 10.44 12.22
C THR A 120 11.78 9.51 11.80
N ASP A 121 13.04 9.91 11.99
CA ASP A 121 14.19 9.07 11.63
C ASP A 121 14.22 7.81 12.49
N GLU A 122 13.88 7.94 13.77
CA GLU A 122 13.78 6.84 14.71
C GLU A 122 12.71 5.83 14.30
N ALA A 123 11.59 6.29 13.71
CA ALA A 123 10.55 5.41 13.19
C ALA A 123 11.02 4.61 11.98
N ILE A 124 11.81 5.21 11.08
CA ILE A 124 12.40 4.51 9.93
C ILE A 124 13.39 3.44 10.41
N GLU A 125 14.28 3.81 11.33
CA GLU A 125 15.23 2.86 11.91
C GLU A 125 14.53 1.71 12.62
N ALA A 126 13.50 2.00 13.41
CA ALA A 126 12.72 1.00 14.12
C ALA A 126 12.00 0.08 13.14
N ALA A 127 11.38 0.61 12.08
CA ALA A 127 10.72 -0.19 11.06
C ALA A 127 11.70 -1.16 10.38
N ALA A 128 12.88 -0.70 9.99
CA ALA A 128 13.91 -1.54 9.38
C ALA A 128 14.41 -2.63 10.35
N LYS A 129 14.83 -2.26 11.57
CA LYS A 129 15.38 -3.20 12.57
C LYS A 129 14.33 -4.21 13.06
N MET A 130 13.09 -3.79 13.27
CA MET A 130 12.03 -4.66 13.78
C MET A 130 11.49 -5.57 12.69
N SER A 131 11.32 -5.09 11.45
CA SER A 131 10.89 -5.95 10.36
C SER A 131 11.94 -7.00 10.03
N ASP A 132 13.24 -6.66 10.06
CA ASP A 132 14.32 -7.63 9.88
C ASP A 132 14.27 -8.75 10.93
N ARG A 133 14.07 -8.38 12.20
CA ARG A 133 14.08 -9.32 13.32
C ARG A 133 12.82 -10.19 13.43
N TYR A 134 11.65 -9.62 13.13
CA TYR A 134 10.36 -10.24 13.45
C TYR A 134 9.53 -10.67 12.23
N ILE A 135 9.86 -10.21 11.03
CA ILE A 135 9.18 -10.56 9.78
C ILE A 135 10.19 -11.30 8.88
N SER A 136 10.23 -12.62 9.01
CA SER A 136 11.22 -13.49 8.35
C SER A 136 10.76 -14.07 7.01
N ASP A 137 9.48 -13.93 6.65
CA ASP A 137 8.88 -14.44 5.41
C ASP A 137 8.96 -13.44 4.25
N ARG A 138 9.52 -12.26 4.48
CA ARG A 138 9.68 -11.18 3.50
C ARG A 138 11.07 -10.57 3.58
N PHE A 139 11.44 -9.89 2.49
CA PHE A 139 12.74 -9.26 2.33
C PHE A 139 12.67 -7.76 2.57
N LEU A 140 13.75 -7.17 3.09
CA LEU A 140 14.00 -5.73 3.04
C LEU A 140 14.13 -5.28 1.58
N PRO A 141 13.79 -4.02 1.26
CA PRO A 141 13.22 -2.99 2.14
C PRO A 141 11.69 -3.07 2.25
N ASP A 142 11.06 -3.94 1.46
CA ASP A 142 9.60 -4.04 1.26
C ASP A 142 8.83 -4.21 2.59
N LYS A 143 9.25 -5.17 3.44
CA LYS A 143 8.63 -5.38 4.75
C LYS A 143 8.70 -4.17 5.69
N ALA A 144 9.74 -3.34 5.60
CA ALA A 144 9.91 -2.15 6.43
C ALA A 144 9.06 -0.97 5.91
N ILE A 145 8.97 -0.85 4.58
CA ILE A 145 8.12 0.14 3.92
C ILE A 145 6.65 -0.07 4.31
N ASP A 146 6.18 -1.32 4.31
CA ASP A 146 4.81 -1.66 4.70
C ASP A 146 4.47 -1.22 6.13
N LEU A 147 5.39 -1.42 7.09
CA LEU A 147 5.20 -0.96 8.46
C LEU A 147 5.04 0.57 8.54
N ILE A 148 5.81 1.30 7.74
CA ILE A 148 5.75 2.77 7.68
C ILE A 148 4.44 3.23 7.03
N ASP A 149 4.01 2.57 5.96
CA ASP A 149 2.76 2.87 5.26
C ASP A 149 1.53 2.65 6.16
N GLU A 150 1.52 1.52 6.88
CA GLU A 150 0.45 1.20 7.83
C GLU A 150 0.45 2.17 9.03
N ALA A 151 1.63 2.50 9.58
CA ALA A 151 1.76 3.47 10.65
C ALA A 151 1.31 4.87 10.21
N GLY A 152 1.70 5.31 9.01
CA GLY A 152 1.28 6.58 8.42
C GLY A 152 -0.24 6.67 8.27
N SER A 153 -0.85 5.63 7.70
CA SER A 153 -2.31 5.50 7.58
C SER A 153 -3.01 5.56 8.94
N LYS A 154 -2.47 4.86 9.93
CA LYS A 154 -3.03 4.77 11.29
C LYS A 154 -2.97 6.10 12.04
N VAL A 155 -1.85 6.82 11.96
CA VAL A 155 -1.70 8.14 12.57
C VAL A 155 -2.66 9.13 11.91
N ARG A 156 -2.75 9.11 10.58
CA ARG A 156 -3.71 9.92 9.84
C ARG A 156 -5.15 9.64 10.28
N LEU A 157 -5.56 8.37 10.39
CA LEU A 157 -6.91 8.01 10.84
C LEU A 157 -7.20 8.50 12.26
N ARG A 158 -6.23 8.38 13.17
CA ARG A 158 -6.35 8.91 14.54
C ARG A 158 -6.56 10.43 14.56
N SER A 159 -5.94 11.17 13.64
CA SER A 159 -6.15 12.62 13.55
C SER A 159 -7.62 12.99 13.26
N PHE A 160 -8.37 12.12 12.57
CA PHE A 160 -9.80 12.31 12.28
C PHE A 160 -10.75 11.70 13.33
N ALA A 161 -10.24 10.99 14.34
CA ALA A 161 -11.06 10.36 15.36
C ALA A 161 -11.64 11.40 16.32
N VAL A 162 -12.95 11.30 16.59
CA VAL A 162 -13.66 12.17 17.53
C VAL A 162 -13.08 12.00 18.94
N PRO A 163 -12.72 13.09 19.66
CA PRO A 163 -12.17 13.00 21.00
C PRO A 163 -13.12 12.28 21.96
N PRO A 164 -12.62 11.43 22.88
CA PRO A 164 -13.46 10.75 23.86
C PRO A 164 -14.32 11.71 24.70
N ASN A 165 -13.79 12.90 25.00
CA ASN A 165 -14.53 13.94 25.72
C ASN A 165 -15.74 14.46 24.90
N LEU A 166 -15.55 14.69 23.60
CA LEU A 166 -16.63 15.16 22.73
C LEU A 166 -17.75 14.10 22.64
N LYS A 167 -17.36 12.83 22.49
CA LYS A 167 -18.31 11.72 22.47
C LYS A 167 -19.10 11.61 23.78
N ALA A 168 -18.43 11.74 24.94
CA ALA A 168 -19.09 11.73 26.24
C ALA A 168 -20.07 12.92 26.44
N LEU A 169 -19.75 14.10 25.88
CA LEU A 169 -20.65 15.25 25.89
C LEU A 169 -21.87 15.03 24.97
N GLU A 170 -21.67 14.44 23.79
CA GLU A 170 -22.76 14.06 22.87
C GLU A 170 -23.71 13.05 23.52
N ASP A 171 -23.18 12.02 24.19
CA ASP A 171 -23.97 11.02 24.93
C ASP A 171 -24.76 11.67 26.08
N LYS A 172 -24.15 12.60 26.83
CA LYS A 172 -24.84 13.39 27.88
C LYS A 172 -25.96 14.25 27.31
N LEU A 173 -25.73 14.90 26.18
CA LEU A 173 -26.73 15.74 25.51
C LEU A 173 -27.95 14.90 25.08
N GLU A 174 -27.71 13.69 24.59
CA GLU A 174 -28.79 12.76 24.20
C GLU A 174 -29.64 12.34 25.41
N ASN A 175 -29.00 12.01 26.54
CA ASN A 175 -29.70 11.70 27.79
C ASN A 175 -30.55 12.87 28.28
N VAL A 176 -29.99 14.09 28.33
CA VAL A 176 -30.71 15.30 28.75
C VAL A 176 -31.89 15.61 27.82
N ARG A 177 -31.73 15.39 26.50
CA ARG A 177 -32.83 15.55 25.54
C ARG A 177 -33.96 14.56 25.79
N SER A 178 -33.63 13.31 26.06
CA SER A 178 -34.60 12.26 26.39
C SER A 178 -35.37 12.62 27.67
N GLU A 179 -34.66 12.98 28.74
CA GLU A 179 -35.26 13.40 30.01
C GLU A 179 -36.14 14.65 29.86
N LYS A 180 -35.70 15.64 29.07
CA LYS A 180 -36.48 16.85 28.79
C LYS A 180 -37.78 16.52 28.08
N ASN A 181 -37.72 15.67 27.05
CA ASN A 181 -38.91 15.26 26.30
C ASN A 181 -39.90 14.47 27.16
N ALA A 182 -39.38 13.62 28.07
CA ALA A 182 -40.21 12.93 29.06
C ALA A 182 -40.87 13.91 30.04
N ALA A 183 -40.13 14.90 30.56
CA ALA A 183 -40.66 15.94 31.45
C ALA A 183 -41.73 16.81 30.78
N VAL A 184 -41.54 17.17 29.50
CA VAL A 184 -42.56 17.89 28.71
C VAL A 184 -43.83 17.04 28.55
N SER A 185 -43.67 15.75 28.24
CA SER A 185 -44.80 14.83 28.07
C SER A 185 -45.54 14.59 29.40
N GLY A 186 -44.81 14.57 30.52
CA GLY A 186 -45.34 14.48 31.87
C GLY A 186 -45.88 15.80 32.44
N GLN A 187 -45.89 16.89 31.66
CA GLN A 187 -46.31 18.24 32.09
C GLN A 187 -45.48 18.82 33.26
N GLU A 188 -44.27 18.31 33.49
CA GLU A 188 -43.31 18.83 34.47
C GLU A 188 -42.56 20.04 33.89
N PHE A 189 -43.26 21.15 33.66
CA PHE A 189 -42.74 22.30 32.91
C PHE A 189 -41.51 22.97 33.53
N GLU A 190 -41.43 23.05 34.86
CA GLU A 190 -40.30 23.65 35.57
C GLU A 190 -39.01 22.82 35.41
N LYS A 191 -39.13 21.49 35.47
CA LYS A 191 -38.02 20.56 35.22
C LYS A 191 -37.64 20.52 33.75
N ALA A 192 -38.61 20.61 32.84
CA ALA A 192 -38.33 20.74 31.41
C ALA A 192 -37.57 22.05 31.10
N ALA A 193 -37.87 23.14 31.81
CA ALA A 193 -37.14 24.40 31.67
C ALA A 193 -35.69 24.28 32.15
N SER A 194 -35.44 23.67 33.33
CA SER A 194 -34.07 23.46 33.81
C SER A 194 -33.26 22.53 32.89
N LEU A 195 -33.88 21.47 32.37
CA LEU A 195 -33.27 20.56 31.39
C LEU A 195 -33.02 21.23 30.03
N ARG A 196 -33.83 22.24 29.65
CA ARG A 196 -33.57 23.05 28.45
C ARG A 196 -32.31 23.89 28.62
N ASP A 197 -32.12 24.48 29.79
CA ASP A 197 -30.94 25.30 30.08
C ASP A 197 -29.67 24.46 30.15
N THR A 198 -29.74 23.23 30.70
CA THR A 198 -28.61 22.28 30.65
C THR A 198 -28.34 21.76 29.25
N GLU A 199 -29.38 21.50 28.44
CA GLU A 199 -29.22 21.14 27.02
C GLU A 199 -28.46 22.24 26.27
N GLN A 200 -28.81 23.52 26.50
CA GLN A 200 -28.15 24.65 25.84
C GLN A 200 -26.68 24.76 26.26
N LYS A 201 -26.38 24.64 27.56
CA LYS A 201 -24.99 24.64 28.05
C LYS A 201 -24.16 23.52 27.43
N LEU A 202 -24.71 22.30 27.35
CA LEU A 202 -24.02 21.16 26.72
C LEU A 202 -23.80 21.38 25.23
N LYS A 203 -24.74 22.00 24.50
CA LYS A 203 -24.54 22.35 23.09
C LYS A 203 -23.40 23.35 22.92
N ASP A 204 -23.38 24.40 23.74
CA ASP A 204 -22.34 25.43 23.68
C ASP A 204 -20.95 24.82 24.01
N GLU A 205 -20.89 23.91 24.98
CA GLU A 205 -19.68 23.16 25.35
C GLU A 205 -19.21 22.19 24.24
N ILE A 206 -20.14 21.53 23.56
CA ILE A 206 -19.83 20.68 22.39
C ILE A 206 -19.32 21.54 21.24
N GLU A 207 -19.96 22.67 20.93
CA GLU A 207 -19.52 23.54 19.83
C GLU A 207 -18.12 24.12 20.09
N THR A 208 -17.86 24.60 21.30
CA THR A 208 -16.54 25.10 21.69
C THR A 208 -15.48 24.01 21.63
N THR A 209 -15.76 22.84 22.20
CA THR A 209 -14.81 21.70 22.16
C THR A 209 -14.57 21.22 20.72
N ARG A 210 -15.61 21.18 19.88
CA ARG A 210 -15.49 20.79 18.47
C ARG A 210 -14.69 21.79 17.66
N LYS A 211 -14.88 23.09 17.93
CA LYS A 211 -14.13 24.17 17.30
C LYS A 211 -12.65 24.10 17.69
N ASN A 212 -12.36 23.97 18.98
CA ASN A 212 -10.99 23.81 19.48
C ASN A 212 -10.31 22.58 18.86
N TRP A 213 -11.02 21.45 18.77
CA TRP A 213 -10.48 20.24 18.12
C TRP A 213 -10.19 20.45 16.63
N LYS A 214 -11.07 21.13 15.88
CA LYS A 214 -10.80 21.46 14.47
C LYS A 214 -9.60 22.40 14.31
N GLU A 215 -9.43 23.34 15.24
CA GLU A 215 -8.26 24.22 15.26
C GLU A 215 -6.97 23.46 15.61
N GLU A 216 -7.03 22.47 16.51
CA GLU A 216 -5.92 21.57 16.81
C GLU A 216 -5.60 20.63 15.63
N GLN A 217 -6.61 20.11 14.93
CA GLN A 217 -6.42 19.31 13.71
C GLN A 217 -5.65 20.07 12.62
N GLY A 218 -5.87 21.38 12.50
CA GLY A 218 -5.16 22.23 11.54
C GLY A 218 -3.73 22.60 11.97
N LYS A 219 -3.40 22.46 13.26
CA LYS A 219 -2.11 22.86 13.84
C LYS A 219 -1.19 21.68 14.17
N ALA A 220 -1.74 20.50 14.43
CA ALA A 220 -0.97 19.32 14.77
C ALA A 220 -0.39 18.69 13.50
N GLU A 221 0.92 18.87 13.28
CA GLU A 221 1.68 17.95 12.42
C GLU A 221 1.56 16.54 13.02
N SER A 222 0.76 15.70 12.38
CA SER A 222 0.68 14.29 12.70
C SER A 222 2.05 13.65 12.48
N LYS A 223 2.69 13.13 13.53
CA LYS A 223 4.01 12.49 13.45
C LYS A 223 3.91 10.98 13.65
N VAL A 224 4.66 10.23 12.84
CA VAL A 224 4.91 8.80 13.03
C VAL A 224 6.19 8.66 13.86
N THR A 225 6.05 8.14 15.07
CA THR A 225 7.11 7.86 16.04
C THR A 225 7.15 6.37 16.37
N VAL A 226 8.24 5.93 17.02
CA VAL A 226 8.40 4.57 17.57
C VAL A 226 7.28 4.21 18.54
#